data_AF-A0A398B5D4-F1
#
_entry.id   AF-A0A398B5D4-F1
#
_cell.length_a   1.000
_cell.length_b   1.000
_cell.length_c   1.000
_cell.angle_alpha   90.00
_cell.angle_beta   90.00
_cell.angle_gamma   90.00
#
_symmetry.space_group_name_H-M   'P 1'
#
loop_
_entity.id
_entity.type
_entity.pdbx_description
1 polymer ?
#
loop_
_entity_poly.entity_id
_entity_poly.type
_entity_poly.pdbx_seq_one_letter_code
_entity_poly.pdbx_strand_id
1 'polypeptide(L)' 'MTAEIDLMKNATYIVRDGQLKQVPSPPEGYGKQIINWQGGKPCHGTLEQSLKF' A
#
# COMPACT_ATOMS: atom_id res chain seq x y z
N MET A 1 0.80 -18.52 -7.92
CA MET A 1 -0.37 -18.36 -7.03
C MET A 1 -1.07 -17.08 -7.41
N THR A 2 -2.40 -17.08 -7.43
CA THR A 2 -3.23 -15.91 -7.72
C THR A 2 -4.00 -15.52 -6.45
N ALA A 3 -4.39 -14.24 -6.35
CA ALA A 3 -5.22 -13.72 -5.28
C ALA A 3 -6.35 -12.90 -5.89
N GLU A 4 -7.52 -12.91 -5.25
CA GLU A 4 -8.68 -12.12 -5.67
C GLU A 4 -8.69 -10.77 -4.94
N ILE A 5 -9.03 -9.70 -5.65
CA ILE A 5 -9.12 -8.34 -5.12
C ILE A 5 -10.55 -7.84 -5.35
N ASP A 6 -11.18 -7.37 -4.27
CA ASP A 6 -12.49 -6.73 -4.32
C ASP A 6 -12.36 -5.32 -4.93
N LEU A 7 -12.84 -5.16 -6.16
CA LEU A 7 -12.76 -3.89 -6.92
C LEU A 7 -13.76 -2.83 -6.42
N MET A 8 -14.69 -3.18 -5.51
CA MET A 8 -15.60 -2.21 -4.89
C MET A 8 -14.96 -1.45 -3.73
N LYS A 9 -13.71 -1.79 -3.36
CA LYS A 9 -12.97 -1.17 -2.25
C LYS A 9 -11.69 -0.51 -2.74
N ASN A 10 -11.54 0.77 -2.44
CA ASN A 10 -10.30 1.51 -2.69
C ASN A 10 -9.21 1.01 -1.74
N ALA A 11 -8.10 0.52 -2.30
CA ALA A 11 -6.95 0.07 -1.54
C ALA A 11 -5.68 0.04 -2.39
N THR A 12 -4.53 0.03 -1.72
CA THR A 12 -3.23 -0.21 -2.34
C THR A 12 -2.67 -1.52 -1.81
N TYR A 13 -2.12 -2.34 -2.69
CA TYR A 13 -1.56 -3.64 -2.34
C TYR A 13 -0.13 -3.77 -2.84
N ILE A 14 0.69 -4.54 -2.14
CA ILE A 14 2.01 -4.99 -2.59
C ILE A 14 2.03 -6.52 -2.66
N VAL A 15 2.83 -7.06 -3.59
CA VAL A 15 3.11 -8.49 -3.66
C VAL A 15 4.57 -8.72 -3.31
N ARG A 16 4.83 -9.60 -2.34
CA ARG A 16 6.19 -9.97 -1.95
C ARG A 16 6.25 -11.43 -1.57
N ASP A 17 7.20 -12.15 -2.16
CA ASP A 17 7.48 -13.57 -1.86
C ASP A 17 6.21 -14.44 -1.91
N GLY A 18 5.36 -14.19 -2.92
CA GLY A 18 4.10 -14.93 -3.15
C GLY A 18 2.91 -14.49 -2.30
N GLN A 19 3.05 -13.45 -1.47
CA GLN A 19 1.97 -12.96 -0.60
C GLN A 19 1.48 -11.59 -1.05
N LEU A 20 0.16 -11.43 -1.18
CA LEU A 20 -0.51 -10.14 -1.33
C LEU A 20 -0.68 -9.51 0.06
N LYS A 21 -0.23 -8.26 0.22
CA LYS A 21 -0.41 -7.49 1.46
C LYS A 21 -1.05 -6.15 1.14
N GLN A 22 -2.10 -5.80 1.87
CA GLN A 22 -2.69 -4.47 1.79
C GLN A 22 -1.81 -3.46 2.53
N VAL A 23 -1.58 -2.30 1.91
CA VAL A 23 -0.87 -1.18 2.53
C VAL A 23 -1.87 -0.35 3.34
N PRO A 24 -1.54 0.05 4.59
CA PRO A 24 -2.41 0.91 5.39
C PRO A 24 -2.73 2.23 4.69
N SER A 25 -4.00 2.59 4.57
CA SER A 25 -4.42 3.89 4.05
C SER A 25 -4.17 5.02 5.06
N PRO A 26 -4.03 6.28 4.62
CA PRO A 26 -4.00 7.43 5.51
C PRO A 26 -5.27 7.46 6.39
N PRO A 27 -5.17 7.61 7.72
CA PRO A 27 -6.30 7.48 8.63
C PRO A 27 -7.39 8.54 8.42
N GLU A 28 -7.03 9.74 7.97
CA GLU A 28 -7.97 10.83 7.67
C GLU A 28 -8.39 10.90 6.19
N GLY A 29 -8.05 9.87 5.39
CA GLY A 29 -8.43 9.80 3.97
C GLY A 29 -7.58 10.66 3.01
N TYR A 30 -6.65 11.47 3.54
CA TYR A 30 -5.70 12.25 2.74
C TYR A 30 -4.26 11.99 3.21
N GLY A 31 -3.35 11.82 2.26
CA GLY A 31 -1.95 11.58 2.56
C GLY A 31 -1.16 11.04 1.37
N LYS A 32 0.05 10.57 1.65
CA LYS A 32 0.95 9.93 0.69
C LYS A 32 1.42 8.60 1.25
N GLN A 33 1.49 7.60 0.38
CA GLN A 33 2.13 6.33 0.65
C GLN A 33 3.38 6.22 -0.22
N ILE A 34 4.53 5.96 0.40
CA ILE A 34 5.79 5.76 -0.30
C ILE A 34 6.21 4.32 -0.07
N ILE A 35 6.41 3.57 -1.15
CA ILE A 35 6.89 2.18 -1.11
C ILE A 35 8.33 2.15 -1.62
N ASN A 36 9.25 1.73 -0.77
CA ASN A 36 10.65 1.59 -1.13
C ASN A 36 10.91 0.18 -1.68
N TRP A 37 11.69 0.13 -2.75
CA TRP A 37 12.11 -1.10 -3.42
C TRP A 37 13.60 -1.30 -3.28
N GLN A 38 14.02 -2.52 -2.98
CA GLN A 38 15.43 -2.88 -2.90
C GLN A 38 15.61 -4.31 -3.41
N GLY A 39 16.58 -4.51 -4.30
CA GLY A 39 16.84 -5.83 -4.91
C GLY A 39 15.63 -6.38 -5.68
N GLY A 40 14.86 -5.50 -6.33
CA GLY A 40 13.67 -5.89 -7.11
C GLY A 40 12.45 -6.30 -6.27
N LYS A 41 12.46 -6.07 -4.95
CA LYS A 41 11.34 -6.40 -4.06
C LYS A 41 10.91 -5.18 -3.24
N PRO A 42 9.60 -5.02 -2.93
CA PRO A 42 9.15 -4.02 -1.99
C PRO A 42 9.64 -4.40 -0.58
N CYS A 43 10.31 -3.47 0.12
CA CYS A 43 10.98 -3.79 1.39
C CYS A 43 10.34 -3.13 2.61
N HIS A 44 9.99 -1.85 2.53
CA HIS A 44 9.30 -1.09 3.58
C HIS A 44 8.54 0.07 2.95
N GLY A 45 7.69 0.74 3.73
CA GLY A 45 6.98 1.92 3.27
C GLY A 45 6.75 2.95 4.37
N THR A 46 6.53 4.19 3.97
CA THR A 46 6.21 5.31 4.83
C THR A 46 4.82 5.82 4.49
N LEU A 47 4.05 6.13 5.53
CA LEU A 47 2.75 6.78 5.42
C LEU A 47 2.90 8.22 5.93
N GLU A 48 2.63 9.18 5.07
CA GLU A 48 2.61 10.60 5.41
C GLU A 48 1.17 11.11 5.36
N GLN A 49 0.77 11.87 6.37
CA GLN A 49 -0.57 12.44 6.46
C GLN A 49 -0.58 13.86 5.91
N SER A 50 -1.62 14.19 5.14
CA SER A 50 -1.84 15.54 4.64
C SER A 50 -2.99 16.18 5.41
N LEU A 51 -2.72 17.27 6.11
CA LEU A 51 -3.75 18.09 6.74
C LEU A 51 -4.31 19.06 5.70
N LYS A 52 -5.64 19.09 5.55
CA LYS A 52 -6.34 20.06 4.70
C LYS A 52 -7.24 20.91 5.58
N PHE A 53 -7.14 22.23 5.43
CA PHE A 53 -8.00 23.22 6.08
C PHE A 53 -9.03 23.74 5.07
#